data_AF-A0A3N7A781-F1
#
_entry.id   AF-A0A3N7A781-F1
#
_cell.length_a   1.000
_cell.length_b   1.000
_cell.length_c   1.000
_cell.angle_alpha   90.00
_cell.angle_beta   90.00
_cell.angle_gamma   90.00
#
_symmetry.space_group_name_H-M   'P 1'
#
loop_
_entity.id
_entity.type
_entity.pdbx_description
1 polymer ?
#
loop_
_entity_poly.entity_id
_entity_poly.type
_entity_poly.pdbx_seq_one_letter_code
_entity_poly.pdbx_strand_id
1 'polypeptide(L)'
;MKKVLLAVLCSTLLFTSCKEEAKIDISYEKTLMDKHWVLTDLKNNPNVNVSTNTWTSTFGSVAPCLKDNRWFFKSTSDLSIDEYWTKCTSSAPDVANVFYVIQSENYIKIYTNKSNVDGSILVKGDFKMVDVNTFTIDERKQGTTAAITISNIYTYKKQLQ
;
A
#
# COMPACT_ATOMS: atom_id res chain seq x y z
N MET A 1 -25.44 70.52 1.32
CA MET A 1 -25.86 70.01 2.64
C MET A 1 -26.20 68.53 2.51
N LYS A 2 -25.90 67.76 3.57
CA LYS A 2 -26.17 66.33 3.82
C LYS A 2 -25.13 65.31 3.32
N LYS A 3 -24.20 65.06 4.25
CA LYS A 3 -23.39 63.86 4.47
C LYS A 3 -24.29 62.67 4.82
N VAL A 4 -24.06 61.47 4.29
CA VAL A 4 -24.45 60.14 4.85
C VAL A 4 -23.54 59.09 4.17
N LEU A 5 -22.44 58.68 4.82
CA LEU A 5 -22.23 57.44 5.60
C LEU A 5 -21.83 56.20 4.78
N LEU A 6 -20.52 55.93 4.87
CA LEU A 6 -19.84 54.65 5.05
C LEU A 6 -20.75 53.45 5.40
N ALA A 7 -20.65 52.37 4.64
CA ALA A 7 -20.90 51.01 5.13
C ALA A 7 -19.90 50.06 4.48
N VAL A 8 -18.82 49.82 5.23
CA VAL A 8 -17.93 48.67 5.06
C VAL A 8 -18.75 47.45 5.48
N LEU A 9 -19.00 46.52 4.56
CA LEU A 9 -19.13 45.12 4.94
C LEU A 9 -18.20 44.29 4.04
N CYS A 10 -17.04 44.05 4.64
CA CYS A 10 -16.13 42.98 4.29
C CYS A 10 -16.89 41.66 4.45
N SER A 11 -17.39 41.08 3.35
CA SER A 11 -17.75 39.66 3.31
C SER A 11 -16.70 38.96 2.49
N THR A 12 -15.62 38.63 3.20
CA THR A 12 -14.63 37.63 2.85
C THR A 12 -15.30 36.40 2.25
N LEU A 13 -15.05 36.18 0.96
CA LEU A 13 -14.58 34.93 0.37
C LEU A 13 -14.82 33.70 1.26
N LEU A 14 -16.04 33.18 1.29
CA LEU A 14 -16.29 31.80 1.66
C LEU A 14 -16.29 30.97 0.39
N PHE A 15 -15.11 30.86 -0.24
CA PHE A 15 -14.81 29.65 -0.98
C PHE A 15 -14.76 28.54 0.07
N THR A 16 -15.89 27.86 0.27
CA THR A 16 -15.88 26.50 0.80
C THR A 16 -15.11 25.67 -0.23
N SER A 17 -13.78 25.69 -0.13
CA SER A 17 -12.93 24.68 -0.69
C SER A 17 -13.32 23.39 0.03
N CYS A 18 -14.36 22.74 -0.47
CA CYS A 18 -14.38 21.29 -0.52
C CYS A 18 -13.05 20.94 -1.18
N LYS A 19 -12.07 20.57 -0.36
CA LYS A 19 -11.00 19.70 -0.83
C LYS A 19 -11.71 18.40 -1.19
N GLU A 20 -12.24 18.37 -2.40
CA GLU A 20 -12.37 17.13 -3.14
C GLU A 20 -10.93 16.65 -3.24
N GLU A 21 -10.56 15.75 -2.33
CA GLU A 21 -9.32 15.01 -2.45
C GLU A 21 -9.30 14.49 -3.87
N ALA A 22 -8.29 14.89 -4.63
CA ALA A 22 -8.18 14.54 -6.03
C ALA A 22 -8.38 13.03 -6.13
N LYS A 23 -9.54 12.61 -6.67
CA LYS A 23 -9.72 11.24 -7.12
C LYS A 23 -8.65 11.08 -8.17
N ILE A 24 -7.61 10.34 -7.80
CA ILE A 24 -6.56 9.96 -8.73
C ILE A 24 -7.26 9.07 -9.76
N ASP A 25 -7.73 9.66 -10.85
CA ASP A 25 -8.31 8.97 -12.00
C ASP A 25 -7.17 8.40 -12.85
N ILE A 26 -6.36 7.58 -12.20
CA ILE A 26 -5.38 6.73 -12.84
C ILE A 26 -5.79 5.35 -12.37
N SER A 27 -6.34 4.54 -13.28
CA SER A 27 -6.56 3.11 -13.03
C SER A 27 -5.33 2.57 -12.32
N TYR A 28 -5.52 2.08 -11.09
CA TYR A 28 -4.44 1.69 -10.18
C TYR A 28 -3.52 0.69 -10.87
N GLU A 29 -4.11 -0.15 -11.72
CA GLU A 29 -3.45 -1.10 -12.61
C GLU A 29 -2.38 -0.42 -13.49
N LYS A 30 -2.71 0.69 -14.16
CA LYS A 30 -1.73 1.43 -14.96
C LYS A 30 -0.60 1.99 -14.10
N THR A 31 -0.93 2.50 -12.92
CA THR A 31 0.07 3.04 -11.99
C THR A 31 1.01 1.94 -11.49
N LEU A 32 0.47 0.78 -11.13
CA LEU A 32 1.22 -0.38 -10.67
C LEU A 32 2.16 -0.94 -11.75
N MET A 33 1.73 -0.93 -13.02
CA MET A 33 2.52 -1.45 -14.15
C MET A 33 3.63 -0.49 -14.64
N ASP A 34 3.65 0.75 -14.17
CA ASP A 34 4.57 1.78 -14.68
C ASP A 34 6.04 1.50 -14.36
N LYS A 35 6.34 0.98 -13.16
CA LYS A 35 7.70 0.81 -12.64
C LYS A 35 7.79 -0.33 -11.62
N HIS A 36 9.00 -0.57 -11.15
CA HIS A 36 9.27 -1.45 -10.02
C HIS A 36 8.84 -0.80 -8.70
N TRP A 37 8.39 -1.63 -7.77
CA TRP A 37 7.98 -1.26 -6.42
C TRP A 37 8.86 -1.95 -5.40
N VAL A 38 9.32 -1.21 -4.39
CA VAL A 38 10.24 -1.69 -3.37
C VAL A 38 9.61 -1.47 -2.00
N LEU A 39 9.74 -2.45 -1.11
CA LEU A 39 9.29 -2.33 0.27
C LEU A 39 10.17 -1.31 1.00
N THR A 40 9.57 -0.26 1.56
CA THR A 40 10.29 0.83 2.23
C THR A 40 9.92 1.01 3.71
N ASP A 41 8.79 0.44 4.13
CA ASP A 41 8.40 0.39 5.52
C ASP A 41 7.51 -0.83 5.77
N LEU A 42 7.58 -1.35 6.99
CA LEU A 42 6.68 -2.35 7.52
C LEU A 42 6.28 -1.89 8.91
N LYS A 43 4.99 -1.63 9.13
CA LYS A 43 4.47 -1.30 10.45
C LYS A 43 3.67 -2.46 11.01
N ASN A 44 3.80 -2.70 12.31
CA ASN A 44 3.03 -3.71 13.01
C ASN A 44 2.15 -3.07 14.10
N ASN A 45 0.94 -3.59 14.26
CA ASN A 45 0.14 -3.44 15.46
C ASN A 45 -0.20 -4.85 15.98
N PRO A 46 0.22 -5.22 17.21
CA PRO A 46 0.03 -6.56 17.74
C PRO A 46 -1.43 -6.88 18.08
N ASN A 47 -2.27 -5.87 18.27
CA ASN A 47 -3.72 -6.04 18.35
C ASN A 47 -4.44 -4.72 18.02
N VAL A 48 -5.01 -4.62 16.81
CA VAL A 48 -5.72 -3.41 16.36
C VAL A 48 -7.02 -3.14 17.13
N ASN A 49 -7.53 -4.12 17.86
CA ASN A 49 -8.73 -3.96 18.69
C ASN A 49 -8.43 -3.25 20.03
N VAL A 50 -7.15 -3.04 20.36
CA VAL A 50 -6.71 -2.36 21.59
C VAL A 50 -6.25 -0.96 21.24
N SER A 51 -7.01 0.05 21.66
CA SER A 51 -6.78 1.46 21.31
C SER A 51 -5.44 2.04 21.80
N THR A 52 -4.86 1.48 22.87
CA THR A 52 -3.54 1.88 23.38
C THR A 52 -2.38 1.36 22.54
N ASN A 53 -2.62 0.37 21.66
CA ASN A 53 -1.58 -0.13 20.78
C ASN A 53 -1.33 0.86 19.65
N THR A 54 -0.07 1.25 19.49
CA THR A 54 0.37 2.10 18.40
C THR A 54 1.04 1.28 17.32
N TRP A 55 0.97 1.75 16.09
CA TRP A 55 1.75 1.20 14.98
C TRP A 55 3.24 1.48 15.19
N THR A 56 4.05 0.43 15.18
CA THR A 56 5.52 0.53 15.28
C THR A 56 6.17 0.04 13.99
N SER A 57 7.20 0.75 13.51
CA SER A 57 7.96 0.26 12.36
C SER A 57 8.82 -0.93 12.79
N THR A 58 8.69 -2.03 12.06
CA THR A 58 9.51 -3.25 12.18
C THR A 58 10.38 -3.45 10.95
N PHE A 59 10.44 -2.47 10.03
CA PHE A 59 11.23 -2.54 8.80
C PHE A 59 12.70 -2.88 9.07
N GLY A 60 13.28 -2.36 10.16
CA GLY A 60 14.64 -2.69 10.59
C GLY A 60 14.90 -4.20 10.70
N SER A 61 13.91 -4.96 11.15
CA SER A 61 13.97 -6.42 11.36
C SER A 61 13.63 -7.25 10.13
N VAL A 62 13.16 -6.63 9.03
CA VAL A 62 12.90 -7.35 7.78
C VAL A 62 14.22 -7.85 7.19
N ALA A 63 14.23 -9.09 6.71
CA ALA A 63 15.42 -9.71 6.10
C ALA A 63 15.93 -8.86 4.92
N PRO A 64 17.25 -8.65 4.77
CA PRO A 64 17.80 -7.80 3.71
C PRO A 64 17.33 -8.17 2.31
N CYS A 65 17.29 -9.46 1.98
CA CYS A 65 16.80 -9.93 0.68
C CYS A 65 15.35 -9.50 0.37
N LEU A 66 14.47 -9.45 1.38
CA LEU A 66 13.09 -9.01 1.21
C LEU A 66 12.97 -7.49 1.03
N LYS A 67 13.93 -6.71 1.56
CA LYS A 67 14.01 -5.26 1.35
C LYS A 67 14.48 -4.92 -0.06
N ASP A 68 15.34 -5.76 -0.62
CA ASP A 68 15.90 -5.58 -1.97
C ASP A 68 14.95 -6.03 -3.08
N ASN A 69 13.93 -6.84 -2.74
CA ASN A 69 12.92 -7.31 -3.69
C ASN A 69 12.26 -6.16 -4.46
N ARG A 70 12.25 -6.29 -5.79
CA ARG A 70 11.57 -5.41 -6.72
C ARG A 70 10.36 -6.09 -7.30
N TRP A 71 9.20 -5.49 -7.07
CA TRP A 71 7.92 -5.98 -7.57
C TRP A 71 7.58 -5.30 -8.88
N PHE A 72 7.31 -6.08 -9.93
CA PHE A 72 6.94 -5.58 -11.24
C PHE A 72 5.62 -6.19 -11.71
N PHE A 73 4.57 -5.38 -11.70
CA PHE A 73 3.25 -5.76 -12.20
C PHE A 73 3.30 -5.75 -13.73
N LYS A 74 3.28 -6.94 -14.35
CA LYS A 74 3.49 -7.11 -15.80
C LYS A 74 2.19 -6.97 -16.60
N SER A 75 1.08 -7.33 -15.97
CA SER A 75 -0.27 -7.33 -16.55
C SER A 75 -1.27 -7.15 -15.42
N THR A 76 -2.58 -7.19 -15.72
CA THR A 76 -3.64 -7.11 -14.70
C THR A 76 -3.70 -8.30 -13.74
N SER A 77 -2.91 -9.36 -13.96
CA SER A 77 -2.91 -10.54 -13.10
C SER A 77 -1.53 -11.13 -12.80
N ASP A 78 -0.49 -10.72 -13.54
CA ASP A 78 0.85 -11.29 -13.43
C ASP A 78 1.81 -10.29 -12.78
N LEU A 79 2.61 -10.77 -11.83
CA LEU A 79 3.61 -10.03 -11.08
C LEU A 79 4.93 -10.80 -11.16
N SER A 80 6.06 -10.10 -11.21
CA SER A 80 7.37 -10.69 -10.95
C SER A 80 8.01 -10.06 -9.74
N ILE A 81 8.69 -10.88 -8.94
CA ILE A 81 9.48 -10.46 -7.79
C ILE A 81 10.93 -10.77 -8.13
N ASP A 82 11.75 -9.75 -8.23
CA ASP A 82 13.19 -9.83 -8.50
C ASP A 82 13.97 -9.50 -7.22
N GLU A 83 14.79 -10.44 -6.73
CA GLU A 83 15.61 -10.29 -5.51
C GLU A 83 16.72 -9.24 -5.64
N TYR A 84 17.01 -8.81 -6.86
CA TYR A 84 17.96 -7.76 -7.22
C TYR A 84 19.39 -7.98 -6.71
N TRP A 85 19.74 -7.47 -5.52
CA TRP A 85 21.10 -7.52 -4.98
C TRP A 85 21.35 -8.66 -4.00
N THR A 86 20.33 -9.05 -3.21
CA THR A 86 20.50 -10.01 -2.12
C THR A 86 19.52 -11.15 -2.28
N LYS A 87 20.03 -12.37 -2.53
CA LYS A 87 19.20 -13.57 -2.58
C LYS A 87 18.69 -13.98 -1.20
N CYS A 88 17.42 -14.37 -1.11
CA CYS A 88 16.90 -15.05 0.06
C CYS A 88 17.29 -16.53 0.08
N THR A 89 17.40 -17.16 -1.09
CA THR A 89 17.77 -18.58 -1.22
C THR A 89 18.77 -18.77 -2.36
N SER A 90 19.96 -19.31 -2.05
CA SER A 90 21.07 -19.40 -3.01
C SER A 90 20.75 -20.22 -4.26
N SER A 91 19.93 -21.27 -4.14
CA SER A 91 19.51 -22.16 -5.23
C SER A 91 18.25 -21.70 -5.97
N ALA A 92 17.55 -20.67 -5.47
CA ALA A 92 16.34 -20.16 -6.11
C ALA A 92 16.70 -19.26 -7.31
N PRO A 93 15.80 -19.17 -8.32
CA PRO A 93 15.95 -18.19 -9.38
C PRO A 93 15.81 -16.77 -8.83
N ASP A 94 16.57 -15.84 -9.41
CA ASP A 94 16.61 -14.42 -9.01
C ASP A 94 15.24 -13.74 -9.21
N VAL A 95 14.47 -14.22 -10.21
CA VAL A 95 13.15 -13.72 -10.54
C VAL A 95 12.10 -14.80 -10.33
N ALA A 96 11.18 -14.56 -9.41
CA ALA A 96 9.99 -15.37 -9.21
C ALA A 96 8.81 -14.80 -10.00
N ASN A 97 8.11 -15.66 -10.73
CA ASN A 97 6.83 -15.31 -11.36
C ASN A 97 5.69 -15.65 -10.40
N VAL A 98 4.89 -14.65 -10.05
CA VAL A 98 3.75 -14.78 -9.15
C VAL A 98 2.53 -14.11 -9.78
N PHE A 99 1.40 -14.16 -9.09
CA PHE A 99 0.13 -13.65 -9.57
C PHE A 99 -0.51 -12.76 -8.53
N TYR A 100 -1.41 -11.90 -8.99
CA TYR A 100 -2.19 -11.07 -8.09
C TYR A 100 -3.62 -10.86 -8.60
N VAL A 101 -4.50 -10.50 -7.67
CA VAL A 101 -5.85 -10.02 -7.97
C VAL A 101 -6.19 -8.90 -7.00
N ILE A 102 -6.80 -7.84 -7.53
CA ILE A 102 -7.44 -6.78 -6.73
C ILE A 102 -8.95 -7.06 -6.73
N GLN A 103 -9.49 -7.33 -5.55
CA GLN A 103 -10.90 -7.60 -5.29
C GLN A 103 -11.55 -6.34 -4.72
N SER A 104 -12.73 -5.97 -5.24
CA SER A 104 -13.53 -4.86 -4.72
C SER A 104 -12.76 -3.54 -4.56
N GLU A 105 -11.81 -3.28 -5.47
CA GLU A 105 -10.94 -2.08 -5.56
C GLU A 105 -9.95 -1.86 -4.40
N ASN A 106 -10.22 -2.43 -3.22
CA ASN A 106 -9.48 -2.13 -1.99
C ASN A 106 -8.91 -3.37 -1.28
N TYR A 107 -8.90 -4.54 -1.92
CA TYR A 107 -8.33 -5.75 -1.34
C TYR A 107 -7.44 -6.46 -2.34
N ILE A 108 -6.17 -6.71 -2.01
CA ILE A 108 -5.26 -7.43 -2.90
C ILE A 108 -4.92 -8.81 -2.34
N LYS A 109 -4.77 -9.79 -3.23
CA LYS A 109 -4.11 -11.06 -2.95
C LYS A 109 -2.95 -11.23 -3.90
N ILE A 110 -1.78 -11.59 -3.39
CA ILE A 110 -0.60 -11.99 -4.18
C ILE A 110 -0.27 -13.44 -3.82
N TYR A 111 -0.07 -14.29 -4.84
CA TYR A 111 0.01 -15.74 -4.67
C TYR A 111 0.88 -16.40 -5.74
N THR A 112 1.42 -17.58 -5.43
CA THR A 112 2.38 -18.27 -6.32
C THR A 112 1.72 -19.29 -7.26
N ASN A 113 0.48 -19.71 -7.01
CA ASN A 113 -0.20 -20.76 -7.80
C ASN A 113 -1.65 -20.39 -8.17
N LYS A 114 -1.94 -20.20 -9.47
CA LYS A 114 -3.31 -19.88 -9.96
C LYS A 114 -4.35 -20.95 -9.62
N SER A 115 -3.96 -22.22 -9.55
CA SER A 115 -4.88 -23.33 -9.26
C SER A 115 -5.17 -23.48 -7.77
N ASN A 116 -4.42 -22.81 -6.89
CA ASN A 116 -4.61 -22.84 -5.44
C ASN A 116 -4.33 -21.47 -4.82
N VAL A 117 -5.18 -20.49 -5.14
CA VAL A 117 -5.00 -19.09 -4.71
C VAL A 117 -4.86 -18.99 -3.19
N ASP A 118 -5.85 -19.46 -2.44
CA ASP A 118 -5.89 -19.28 -0.98
C ASP A 118 -4.83 -20.11 -0.24
N GLY A 119 -4.37 -21.23 -0.82
CA GLY A 119 -3.29 -22.05 -0.27
C GLY A 119 -1.88 -21.62 -0.68
N SER A 120 -1.73 -20.58 -1.51
CA SER A 120 -0.43 -20.11 -2.01
C SER A 120 -0.21 -18.60 -1.86
N ILE A 121 -0.95 -17.97 -0.94
CA ILE A 121 -0.85 -16.54 -0.63
C ILE A 121 0.54 -16.20 -0.07
N LEU A 122 1.20 -15.22 -0.70
CA LEU A 122 2.40 -14.56 -0.17
C LEU A 122 2.04 -13.39 0.73
N VAL A 123 1.12 -12.53 0.26
CA VAL A 123 0.54 -11.43 1.02
C VAL A 123 -0.89 -11.20 0.57
N LYS A 124 -1.76 -10.81 1.49
CA LYS A 124 -3.11 -10.34 1.19
C LYS A 124 -3.54 -9.30 2.20
N GLY A 125 -4.42 -8.38 1.81
CA GLY A 125 -4.88 -7.36 2.74
C GLY A 125 -5.56 -6.20 2.05
N ASP A 126 -5.94 -5.22 2.86
CA ASP A 126 -6.55 -3.99 2.36
C ASP A 126 -5.50 -3.23 1.55
N PHE A 127 -5.78 -3.06 0.27
CA PHE A 127 -4.96 -2.36 -0.70
C PHE A 127 -5.35 -0.90 -0.76
N LYS A 128 -4.35 -0.01 -0.79
CA LYS A 128 -4.57 1.42 -0.99
C LYS A 128 -3.42 2.01 -1.80
N MET A 129 -3.77 2.64 -2.93
CA MET A 129 -2.88 3.62 -3.57
C MET A 129 -2.90 4.90 -2.72
N VAL A 130 -1.76 5.24 -2.11
CA VAL A 130 -1.63 6.47 -1.30
C VAL A 130 -1.39 7.66 -2.23
N ASP A 131 -0.53 7.47 -3.23
CA ASP A 131 -0.25 8.42 -4.31
C ASP A 131 0.35 7.66 -5.52
N VAL A 132 0.72 8.36 -6.59
CA VAL A 132 1.27 7.74 -7.82
C VAL A 132 2.60 6.98 -7.62
N ASN A 133 3.27 7.19 -6.51
CA ASN A 133 4.56 6.61 -6.15
C ASN A 133 4.51 5.73 -4.91
N THR A 134 3.35 5.59 -4.26
CA THR A 134 3.23 4.88 -2.98
C THR A 134 1.94 4.09 -2.91
N PHE A 135 2.04 2.81 -2.54
CA PHE A 135 0.88 2.00 -2.15
C PHE A 135 1.15 1.24 -0.86
N THR A 136 0.07 0.81 -0.20
CA THR A 136 0.13 0.01 1.01
C THR A 136 -0.75 -1.24 0.91
N ILE A 137 -0.35 -2.28 1.64
CA ILE A 137 -1.16 -3.48 1.90
C ILE A 137 -1.25 -3.64 3.42
N ASP A 138 -2.46 -3.55 3.99
CA ASP A 138 -2.71 -3.86 5.42
C ASP A 138 -3.15 -5.32 5.55
N GLU A 139 -2.20 -6.20 5.88
CA GLU A 139 -2.48 -7.60 6.14
C GLU A 139 -2.95 -7.79 7.58
N ARG A 140 -4.17 -8.31 7.74
CA ARG A 140 -4.73 -8.67 9.04
C ARG A 140 -4.79 -10.18 9.22
N LYS A 141 -4.28 -10.64 10.37
CA LYS A 141 -4.25 -12.04 10.77
C LYS A 141 -4.84 -12.19 12.15
N GLN A 142 -5.61 -13.26 12.35
CA GLN A 142 -6.04 -13.65 13.69
C GLN A 142 -4.81 -14.10 14.48
N GLY A 143 -4.69 -13.59 15.71
CA GLY A 143 -3.64 -13.98 16.64
C GLY A 143 -3.92 -15.31 17.31
N THR A 144 -3.33 -15.52 18.48
CA THR A 144 -3.50 -16.75 19.29
C THR A 144 -4.93 -16.94 19.80
N THR A 145 -5.72 -15.87 19.87
CA THR A 145 -7.13 -15.91 20.23
C THR A 145 -7.96 -15.09 19.24
N ALA A 146 -9.26 -15.36 19.15
CA ALA A 146 -10.19 -14.61 18.30
C ALA A 146 -10.30 -13.12 18.63
N ALA A 147 -9.91 -12.71 19.85
CA ALA A 147 -9.90 -11.31 20.27
C ALA A 147 -8.67 -10.54 19.76
N ILE A 148 -7.62 -11.24 19.32
CA ILE A 148 -6.38 -10.63 18.86
C ILE A 148 -6.42 -10.57 17.32
N THR A 149 -6.35 -9.36 16.79
CA THR A 149 -6.16 -9.14 15.35
C THR A 149 -4.84 -8.41 15.15
N ILE A 150 -3.84 -9.12 14.63
CA ILE A 150 -2.53 -8.57 14.30
C ILE A 150 -2.64 -7.92 12.92
N SER A 151 -2.04 -6.74 12.76
CA SER A 151 -2.06 -5.98 11.51
C SER A 151 -0.64 -5.63 11.10
N ASN A 152 -0.30 -5.87 9.84
CA ASN A 152 0.98 -5.53 9.23
C ASN A 152 0.74 -4.66 8.00
N ILE A 153 1.18 -3.41 8.05
CA ILE A 153 1.11 -2.49 6.90
C ILE A 153 2.44 -2.52 6.16
N TYR A 154 2.43 -3.12 4.98
CA TYR A 154 3.54 -3.08 4.03
C TYR A 154 3.42 -1.81 3.19
N THR A 155 4.47 -0.98 3.17
CA THR A 155 4.51 0.22 2.34
C THR A 155 5.51 0.06 1.22
N TYR A 156 5.01 0.14 -0.01
CA TYR A 156 5.81 0.04 -1.22
C TYR A 156 5.93 1.40 -1.88
N LYS A 157 7.14 1.75 -2.29
CA LYS A 157 7.42 2.94 -3.07
C LYS A 157 7.91 2.58 -4.46
N LYS A 158 7.50 3.38 -5.42
CA LYS A 158 7.97 3.31 -6.80
C LYS A 158 9.48 3.60 -6.81
N GLN A 159 10.25 2.73 -7.43
CA GLN A 159 11.68 2.94 -7.61
C GLN A 159 11.89 4.07 -8.64
N LEU A 160 12.40 5.20 -8.16
CA LEU A 160 12.86 6.29 -9.03
C LEU A 160 14.22 5.89 -9.61
N GLN A 161 14.37 6.01 -10.93
CA GLN A 161 15.62 5.75 -11.64
C GLN A 161 16.67 6.81 -11.32
#